data_AF-A0AAV5V7G8-F1
#
_entry.id   AF-A0AAV5V7G8-F1
#
_cell.length_a   1.000
_cell.length_b   1.000
_cell.length_c   1.000
_cell.angle_alpha   90.00
_cell.angle_beta   90.00
_cell.angle_gamma   90.00
#
_symmetry.space_group_name_H-M   'P 1'
#
loop_
_entity.id
_entity.type
_entity.pdbx_description
1 polymer ?
#
loop_
_entity_poly.entity_id
_entity_poly.type
_entity_poly.pdbx_seq_one_letter_code
_entity_poly.pdbx_strand_id
1 'polypeptide(L)'
;PLLSPFFLLLFPLSMPSPAPSSGGHRSDQESSTTLIGDSHKTPSSGQQKSLPRSSPRVHLNADAEHEAKTAQFKAGVERLLPSVDEEKKGRVGFSSQFQYIMAVIGMSVGLGNIWRFPAVAFQNGGGAFLVPYLIMGILFGLPMLYIDSSVGQFMQNSPSIVFKQYFPAAQGLGWTMATIVISIGFFYNVPCCWSLIYLVQLIFGNMKYMTSCTNEWNSIYCYSSLLCDGKSDNITQETLIYFNGSCVTKSLRNASLLASNLSTGMLAATEEYFYNHIAQKHSSFEFGHANWMV
;
A
#
# COMPACT_ATOMS: atom_id res chain seq x y z
N PRO A 1 18.12 -1.92 -7.45
CA PRO A 1 18.29 -0.95 -6.36
C PRO A 1 17.02 -0.13 -6.01
N LEU A 2 15.83 -0.52 -6.49
CA LEU A 2 14.55 0.01 -6.00
C LEU A 2 14.11 -0.84 -4.81
N LEU A 3 13.92 -0.17 -3.68
CA LEU A 3 13.55 -0.72 -2.38
C LEU A 3 12.38 -1.71 -2.50
N SER A 4 12.71 -3.00 -2.37
CA SER A 4 11.73 -4.00 -1.95
C SER A 4 11.19 -3.55 -0.60
N PRO A 5 9.86 -3.58 -0.37
CA PRO A 5 9.32 -3.15 0.91
C PRO A 5 9.89 -4.06 1.99
N PHE A 6 10.60 -3.43 2.92
CA PHE A 6 10.82 -3.83 4.31
C PHE A 6 10.89 -5.34 4.57
N PHE A 7 12.09 -5.87 4.41
CA PHE A 7 12.49 -7.16 4.95
C PHE A 7 12.31 -7.21 6.48
N LEU A 8 11.36 -8.01 6.97
CA LEU A 8 11.32 -8.41 8.37
C LEU A 8 10.83 -9.86 8.52
N LEU A 9 11.76 -10.73 8.88
CA LEU A 9 11.49 -11.91 9.67
C LEU A 9 12.28 -11.78 10.97
N LEU A 10 11.57 -12.10 12.06
CA LEU A 10 12.05 -12.50 13.38
C LEU A 10 12.30 -11.41 14.45
N PHE A 11 11.46 -11.56 15.48
CA PHE A 11 11.52 -11.15 16.88
C PHE A 11 10.90 -9.81 17.31
N PRO A 12 10.05 -9.84 18.37
CA PRO A 12 9.45 -8.67 18.96
C PRO A 12 10.43 -8.11 19.99
N LEU A 13 11.15 -7.04 19.66
CA LEU A 13 11.76 -6.22 20.68
C LEU A 13 10.83 -5.06 20.99
N SER A 14 10.08 -5.28 22.08
CA SER A 14 9.57 -4.30 23.04
C SER A 14 9.51 -2.86 22.51
N MET A 15 8.51 -2.58 21.67
CA MET A 15 8.12 -1.19 21.44
C MET A 15 7.42 -0.65 22.70
N PRO A 16 7.71 0.59 23.14
CA PRO A 16 6.99 1.20 24.24
C PRO A 16 5.49 1.29 23.92
N SER A 17 4.68 0.85 24.87
CA SER A 17 3.21 0.83 24.80
C SER A 17 2.68 2.20 24.36
N PRO A 18 1.65 2.25 23.49
CA PRO A 18 0.84 3.46 23.41
C PRO A 18 0.25 3.71 24.81
N ALA A 19 0.43 4.93 25.32
CA ALA A 19 -0.07 5.31 26.64
C ALA A 19 -1.59 5.03 26.73
N PRO A 20 -2.08 4.40 27.81
CA PRO A 20 -3.49 4.12 27.96
C PRO A 20 -4.28 5.41 28.11
N SER A 21 -5.37 5.55 27.37
CA SER A 21 -6.42 6.53 27.65
C SER A 21 -6.95 6.25 29.06
N SER A 22 -6.66 7.13 30.01
CA SER A 22 -7.23 7.07 31.35
C SER A 22 -8.75 7.20 31.26
N GLY A 23 -9.44 6.08 31.46
CA GLY A 23 -10.86 6.07 31.75
C GLY A 23 -11.12 6.72 33.10
N GLY A 24 -11.90 7.79 33.10
CA GLY A 24 -12.49 8.38 34.30
C GLY A 24 -14.00 8.15 34.27
N HIS A 25 -14.46 7.21 35.08
CA HIS A 25 -15.87 7.07 35.45
C HIS A 25 -16.34 8.35 36.19
N ARG A 26 -17.50 8.90 35.81
CA ARG A 26 -18.40 9.56 36.76
C ARG A 26 -19.85 9.41 36.32
N SER A 27 -20.59 8.71 37.18
CA SER A 27 -22.03 8.51 37.13
C SER A 27 -22.78 9.73 37.68
N ASP A 28 -24.08 9.76 37.35
CA ASP A 28 -25.19 10.47 38.02
C ASP A 28 -25.69 11.78 37.37
N GLN A 29 -26.69 11.60 36.47
CA GLN A 29 -28.10 11.99 36.62
C GLN A 29 -28.43 13.45 37.06
N GLU A 30 -29.11 14.22 36.20
CA GLU A 30 -30.55 14.54 36.38
C GLU A 30 -31.11 15.40 35.22
N SER A 31 -32.29 15.01 34.73
CA SER A 31 -33.16 15.77 33.83
C SER A 31 -33.75 16.99 34.53
N SER A 32 -33.90 18.12 33.82
CA SER A 32 -35.14 18.90 33.85
C SER A 32 -35.23 19.88 32.68
N THR A 33 -36.24 19.61 31.86
CA THR A 33 -36.92 20.50 30.91
C THR A 33 -37.37 21.81 31.59
N THR A 34 -37.54 22.91 30.85
CA THR A 34 -38.80 23.68 30.68
C THR A 34 -38.56 25.15 30.24
N LEU A 35 -38.85 25.40 28.95
CA LEU A 35 -39.63 26.50 28.31
C LEU A 35 -39.30 28.01 28.38
N ILE A 36 -39.73 28.65 27.27
CA ILE A 36 -40.15 30.08 27.00
C ILE A 36 -39.00 31.08 26.80
N GLY A 37 -38.93 31.95 25.78
CA GLY A 37 -39.80 32.33 24.67
C GLY A 37 -39.33 33.68 24.07
N ASP A 38 -39.69 33.90 22.80
CA ASP A 38 -39.87 35.16 22.07
C ASP A 38 -38.71 36.14 21.71
N SER A 39 -38.52 36.24 20.38
CA SER A 39 -38.47 37.44 19.51
C SER A 39 -38.29 38.83 20.14
N HIS A 40 -37.33 39.62 19.63
CA HIS A 40 -37.65 40.75 18.72
C HIS A 40 -36.41 41.47 18.13
N LYS A 41 -36.69 42.10 16.99
CA LYS A 41 -35.85 42.85 16.04
C LYS A 41 -35.58 44.31 16.47
N THR A 42 -34.36 44.79 16.19
CA THR A 42 -33.93 46.16 15.77
C THR A 42 -34.38 47.43 16.53
N PRO A 43 -33.47 48.40 16.80
CA PRO A 43 -33.82 49.79 17.07
C PRO A 43 -33.46 50.77 15.93
N SER A 44 -34.28 51.82 15.80
CA SER A 44 -34.13 52.97 14.90
C SER A 44 -33.62 54.22 15.64
N SER A 45 -32.72 54.96 14.97
CA SER A 45 -32.64 56.44 14.91
C SER A 45 -32.75 57.30 16.19
N GLY A 46 -31.59 57.82 16.64
CA GLY A 46 -31.25 59.26 16.65
C GLY A 46 -31.98 60.23 17.59
N GLN A 47 -31.23 60.82 18.54
CA GLN A 47 -31.40 62.22 18.96
C GLN A 47 -30.11 62.79 19.60
N GLN A 48 -29.81 64.04 19.27
CA GLN A 48 -28.56 64.77 19.48
C GLN A 48 -28.80 65.93 20.46
N LYS A 49 -27.88 66.21 21.41
CA LYS A 49 -27.78 67.54 22.06
C LYS A 49 -26.43 67.81 22.76
N SER A 50 -25.77 68.88 22.26
CA SER A 50 -24.89 69.90 22.90
C SER A 50 -23.57 69.56 23.64
N LEU A 51 -22.53 70.34 23.26
CA LEU A 51 -21.12 70.47 23.72
C LEU A 51 -20.99 71.54 24.85
N PRO A 52 -19.90 71.59 25.67
CA PRO A 52 -18.68 72.28 25.23
C PRO A 52 -17.31 71.67 25.64
N ARG A 53 -16.32 72.21 24.95
CA ARG A 53 -14.90 71.86 24.76
C ARG A 53 -14.00 72.16 25.97
N SER A 54 -13.14 71.21 26.34
CA SER A 54 -11.77 71.50 26.79
C SER A 54 -10.86 70.28 26.58
N SER A 55 -9.66 70.52 26.06
CA SER A 55 -8.59 69.53 25.89
C SER A 55 -7.30 70.15 26.43
N PRO A 56 -6.42 69.33 27.00
CA PRO A 56 -5.07 69.30 26.43
C PRO A 56 -4.66 67.87 26.05
N ARG A 57 -4.10 67.76 24.83
CA ARG A 57 -3.36 66.59 24.32
C ARG A 57 -2.10 66.38 25.16
N VAL A 58 -1.91 65.18 25.70
CA VAL A 58 -0.59 64.64 26.02
C VAL A 58 -0.39 63.42 25.12
N HIS A 59 0.63 63.49 24.28
CA HIS A 59 1.05 62.44 23.36
C HIS A 59 1.61 61.26 24.16
N LEU A 60 0.81 60.20 24.31
CA LEU A 60 1.24 58.83 24.57
C LEU A 60 0.14 57.94 23.98
N ASN A 61 0.50 56.77 23.45
CA ASN A 61 -0.40 55.64 23.15
C ASN A 61 -0.78 55.37 21.67
N ALA A 62 0.01 55.79 20.67
CA ALA A 62 -0.13 55.18 19.34
C ALA A 62 0.43 53.75 19.33
N ASP A 63 1.58 53.55 19.98
CA ASP A 63 2.26 52.25 20.05
C ASP A 63 1.51 51.27 20.96
N ALA A 64 1.00 51.75 22.10
CA ALA A 64 0.22 50.94 23.03
C ALA A 64 -1.14 50.50 22.45
N GLU A 65 -1.78 51.34 21.62
CA GLU A 65 -3.02 50.98 20.92
C GLU A 65 -2.76 49.95 19.80
N HIS A 66 -1.61 50.06 19.11
CA HIS A 66 -1.20 49.09 18.11
C HIS A 66 -0.83 47.74 18.74
N GLU A 67 -0.16 47.73 19.88
CA GLU A 67 0.17 46.54 20.64
C GLU A 67 -1.08 45.86 21.20
N ALA A 68 -2.05 46.62 21.72
CA ALA A 68 -3.34 46.11 22.17
C ALA A 68 -4.16 45.48 21.02
N LYS A 69 -4.19 46.12 19.84
CA LYS A 69 -4.87 45.58 18.64
C LYS A 69 -4.17 44.32 18.11
N THR A 70 -2.85 44.29 18.14
CA THR A 70 -2.06 43.12 17.72
C THR A 70 -2.25 41.95 18.69
N ALA A 71 -2.30 42.22 20.00
CA ALA A 71 -2.59 41.22 21.02
C ALA A 71 -4.02 40.67 20.92
N GLN A 72 -5.01 41.53 20.66
CA GLN A 72 -6.40 41.12 20.41
C GLN A 72 -6.55 40.31 19.12
N PHE A 73 -5.84 40.69 18.05
CA PHE A 73 -5.82 39.94 16.80
C PHE A 73 -5.16 38.57 16.99
N LYS A 74 -4.03 38.50 17.71
CA LYS A 74 -3.34 37.24 18.03
C LYS A 74 -4.23 36.32 18.88
N ALA A 75 -4.87 36.84 19.92
CA ALA A 75 -5.82 36.11 20.75
C ALA A 75 -7.09 35.68 19.98
N GLY A 76 -7.52 36.46 18.99
CA GLY A 76 -8.63 36.11 18.10
C GLY A 76 -8.26 34.99 17.11
N VAL A 77 -7.06 35.05 16.52
CA VAL A 77 -6.53 34.01 15.62
C VAL A 77 -6.30 32.70 16.38
N GLU A 78 -5.79 32.77 17.61
CA GLU A 78 -5.54 31.60 18.46
C GLU A 78 -6.84 30.91 18.94
N ARG A 79 -7.99 31.61 18.89
CA ARG A 79 -9.33 31.02 19.07
C ARG A 79 -9.95 30.44 17.79
N LEU A 80 -9.47 30.86 16.62
CA LEU A 80 -9.92 30.37 15.30
C LEU A 80 -9.10 29.17 14.81
N LEU A 81 -7.89 29.01 15.34
CA LEU A 81 -7.12 27.79 15.18
C LEU A 81 -7.68 26.74 16.15
N PRO A 82 -8.02 25.52 15.70
CA PRO A 82 -8.40 24.45 16.61
C PRO A 82 -7.28 24.26 17.62
N SER A 83 -7.64 24.21 18.91
CA SER A 83 -6.67 23.85 19.95
C SER A 83 -6.08 22.47 19.63
N VAL A 84 -4.81 22.27 19.95
CA VAL A 84 -4.09 20.99 19.73
C VAL A 84 -4.85 19.78 20.30
N ASP A 85 -5.72 20.01 21.28
CA ASP A 85 -6.58 19.01 21.91
C ASP A 85 -7.80 18.60 21.06
N GLU A 86 -8.36 19.48 20.22
CA GLU A 86 -9.43 19.15 19.27
C GLU A 86 -8.89 18.37 18.06
N GLU A 87 -7.64 18.60 17.65
CA GLU A 87 -6.98 17.82 16.59
C GLU A 87 -6.76 16.35 17.01
N LYS A 88 -6.42 16.11 18.28
CA LYS A 88 -6.34 14.75 18.86
C LYS A 88 -7.67 14.02 18.87
N LYS A 89 -8.80 14.75 18.95
CA LYS A 89 -10.14 14.18 19.04
C LYS A 89 -10.68 13.66 17.70
N GLY A 90 -10.10 14.11 16.58
CA GLY A 90 -10.44 13.66 15.22
C GLY A 90 -9.59 12.51 14.68
N ARG A 91 -8.50 12.12 15.37
CA ARG A 91 -7.57 11.10 14.86
C ARG A 91 -7.98 9.69 15.29
N VAL A 92 -8.24 8.83 14.31
CA VAL A 92 -8.49 7.41 14.56
C VAL A 92 -7.18 6.73 14.94
N GLY A 93 -7.11 6.22 16.18
CA GLY A 93 -6.02 5.37 16.67
C GLY A 93 -6.37 3.89 16.57
N PHE A 94 -5.35 3.02 16.66
CA PHE A 94 -5.58 1.59 16.81
C PHE A 94 -6.21 1.29 18.17
N SER A 95 -7.20 0.38 18.20
CA SER A 95 -7.90 0.01 19.44
C SER A 95 -7.04 -0.87 20.36
N SER A 96 -6.07 -1.59 19.79
CA SER A 96 -5.15 -2.45 20.54
C SER A 96 -3.75 -2.45 19.93
N GLN A 97 -2.72 -2.60 20.78
CA GLN A 97 -1.34 -2.81 20.35
C GLN A 97 -1.19 -4.03 19.43
N PHE A 98 -1.99 -5.07 19.64
CA PHE A 98 -1.97 -6.24 18.76
C PHE A 98 -2.43 -5.91 17.34
N GLN A 99 -3.45 -5.06 17.18
CA GLN A 99 -3.91 -4.61 15.85
C GLN A 99 -2.82 -3.82 15.13
N TYR A 100 -2.08 -2.98 15.86
CA TYR A 100 -0.94 -2.25 15.31
C TYR A 100 0.17 -3.20 14.84
N ILE A 101 0.57 -4.17 15.67
CA ILE A 101 1.62 -5.14 15.30
C ILE A 101 1.21 -5.96 14.07
N MET A 102 -0.04 -6.44 14.02
CA MET A 102 -0.55 -7.18 12.86
C MET A 102 -0.56 -6.33 11.59
N ALA A 103 -0.92 -5.05 11.68
CA ALA A 103 -0.87 -4.13 10.55
C ALA A 103 0.58 -3.93 10.05
N VAL A 104 1.54 -3.74 10.96
CA VAL A 104 2.95 -3.57 10.60
C VAL A 104 3.53 -4.84 9.97
N ILE A 105 3.22 -6.02 10.51
CA ILE A 105 3.64 -7.30 9.93
C ILE A 105 3.03 -7.47 8.54
N GLY A 106 1.74 -7.15 8.37
CA GLY A 106 1.06 -7.20 7.08
C GLY A 106 1.68 -6.27 6.04
N MET A 107 2.15 -5.09 6.43
CA MET A 107 2.88 -4.18 5.55
C MET A 107 4.32 -4.64 5.25
N SER A 108 4.92 -5.45 6.12
CA SER A 108 6.30 -5.92 5.96
C SER A 108 6.41 -7.17 5.08
N VAL A 109 5.37 -8.00 5.02
CA VAL A 109 5.38 -9.22 4.23
C VAL A 109 4.70 -8.98 2.87
N GLY A 110 5.51 -8.82 1.81
CA GLY A 110 5.02 -8.66 0.44
C GLY A 110 5.26 -9.88 -0.45
N LEU A 111 4.57 -9.95 -1.60
CA LEU A 111 4.77 -10.99 -2.63
C LEU A 111 6.23 -11.10 -3.10
N GLY A 112 6.98 -9.99 -3.05
CA GLY A 112 8.42 -9.99 -3.35
C GLY A 112 9.23 -10.94 -2.47
N ASN A 113 8.86 -11.14 -1.20
CA ASN A 113 9.55 -12.06 -0.31
C ASN A 113 9.35 -13.53 -0.72
N ILE A 114 8.26 -13.84 -1.45
CA ILE A 114 7.91 -15.20 -1.85
C ILE A 114 8.73 -15.64 -3.07
N TRP A 115 8.86 -14.80 -4.10
CA TRP A 115 9.56 -15.20 -5.33
C TRP A 115 10.94 -14.57 -5.50
N ARG A 116 11.16 -13.32 -5.06
CA ARG A 116 12.40 -12.59 -5.36
C ARG A 116 13.52 -13.04 -4.44
N PHE A 117 13.21 -13.19 -3.14
CA PHE A 117 14.21 -13.61 -2.17
C PHE A 117 14.80 -14.99 -2.51
N PRO A 118 14.00 -16.05 -2.78
CA PRO A 118 14.57 -17.34 -3.15
C PRO A 118 15.35 -17.30 -4.46
N ALA A 119 14.85 -16.56 -5.48
CA ALA A 119 15.54 -16.44 -6.76
C ALA A 119 16.91 -15.77 -6.63
N VAL A 120 16.99 -14.67 -5.87
CA VAL A 120 18.24 -13.94 -5.63
C VAL A 120 19.18 -14.75 -4.73
N ALA A 121 18.67 -15.40 -3.69
CA ALA A 121 19.48 -16.25 -2.83
C ALA A 121 20.11 -17.40 -3.63
N PHE A 122 19.31 -18.08 -4.48
CA PHE A 122 19.80 -19.16 -5.32
C PHE A 122 20.91 -18.72 -6.29
N GLN A 123 20.76 -17.56 -6.92
CA GLN A 123 21.76 -17.01 -7.85
C GLN A 123 23.06 -16.56 -7.15
N ASN A 124 23.00 -16.20 -5.86
CA ASN A 124 24.13 -15.65 -5.10
C ASN A 124 24.75 -16.66 -4.11
N GLY A 125 24.71 -17.95 -4.43
CA GLY A 125 25.35 -18.99 -3.59
C GLY A 125 24.41 -19.63 -2.55
N GLY A 126 23.10 -19.56 -2.77
CA GLY A 126 22.09 -20.25 -1.98
C GLY A 126 22.10 -19.84 -0.51
N GLY A 127 22.38 -20.79 0.38
CA GLY A 127 22.40 -20.57 1.83
C GLY A 127 23.51 -19.61 2.29
N ALA A 128 24.63 -19.51 1.57
CA ALA A 128 25.73 -18.61 1.95
C ALA A 128 25.32 -17.12 1.85
N PHE A 129 24.41 -16.78 0.94
CA PHE A 129 23.84 -15.44 0.80
C PHE A 129 23.07 -14.98 2.05
N LEU A 130 22.57 -15.91 2.86
CA LEU A 130 21.78 -15.60 4.04
C LEU A 130 22.58 -14.85 5.11
N VAL A 131 23.89 -15.14 5.24
CA VAL A 131 24.76 -14.52 6.25
C VAL A 131 24.91 -13.01 6.04
N PRO A 132 25.41 -12.50 4.88
CA PRO A 132 25.50 -11.07 4.64
C PRO A 132 24.11 -10.40 4.61
N TYR A 133 23.09 -11.12 4.13
CA TYR A 133 21.73 -10.64 4.10
C TYR A 133 21.17 -10.36 5.51
N LEU A 134 21.37 -11.26 6.48
CA LEU A 134 20.96 -11.05 7.88
C LEU A 134 21.77 -9.93 8.56
N ILE A 135 23.08 -9.86 8.31
CA ILE A 135 23.94 -8.81 8.86
C ILE A 135 23.47 -7.44 8.39
N MET A 136 23.20 -7.28 7.09
CA MET A 136 22.68 -6.02 6.54
C MET A 136 21.27 -5.70 7.06
N GLY A 137 20.43 -6.71 7.27
CA GLY A 137 19.11 -6.54 7.88
C GLY A 137 19.18 -5.99 9.31
N ILE A 138 20.10 -6.51 10.13
CA ILE A 138 20.28 -6.06 11.51
C ILE A 138 20.95 -4.69 11.57
N LEU A 139 21.96 -4.43 10.73
CA LEU A 139 22.72 -3.17 10.76
C LEU A 139 21.99 -1.99 10.12
N PHE A 140 21.20 -2.22 9.08
CA PHE A 140 20.53 -1.15 8.33
C PHE A 140 19.01 -1.27 8.37
N GLY A 141 18.46 -2.49 8.26
CA GLY A 141 17.01 -2.70 8.25
C GLY A 141 16.34 -2.32 9.57
N LEU A 142 16.80 -2.89 10.69
CA LEU A 142 16.21 -2.63 12.01
C LEU A 142 16.32 -1.15 12.43
N PRO A 143 17.48 -0.47 12.30
CA PRO A 143 17.58 0.96 12.65
C PRO A 143 16.69 1.84 11.77
N MET A 144 16.61 1.56 10.47
CA MET A 144 15.77 2.34 9.57
C MET A 144 14.28 2.22 9.91
N LEU A 145 13.81 1.01 10.25
CA LEU A 145 12.44 0.77 10.70
C LEU A 145 12.14 1.49 12.02
N TYR A 146 13.09 1.44 12.96
CA TYR A 146 12.94 2.10 14.25
C TYR A 146 12.84 3.63 14.09
N ILE A 147 13.71 4.22 13.26
CA ILE A 147 13.67 5.66 12.95
C ILE A 147 12.34 6.02 12.30
N ASP A 148 11.91 5.30 11.27
CA ASP A 148 10.65 5.59 10.56
C ASP A 148 9.43 5.50 11.49
N SER A 149 9.37 4.45 12.32
CA SER A 149 8.30 4.26 13.30
C SER A 149 8.30 5.34 14.38
N SER A 150 9.49 5.72 14.88
CA SER A 150 9.63 6.76 15.91
C SER A 150 9.24 8.14 15.39
N VAL A 151 9.64 8.48 14.16
CA VAL A 151 9.25 9.72 13.47
C VAL A 151 7.75 9.73 13.22
N GLY A 152 7.16 8.62 12.75
CA GLY A 152 5.72 8.51 12.56
C GLY A 152 4.91 8.76 13.83
N GLN A 153 5.37 8.23 14.97
CA GLN A 153 4.72 8.41 16.27
C GLN A 153 4.92 9.82 16.86
N PHE A 154 6.09 10.43 16.65
CA PHE A 154 6.40 11.77 17.13
C PHE A 154 5.68 12.85 16.32
N MET A 155 5.70 12.72 14.99
CA MET A 155 5.16 13.73 14.08
C MET A 155 3.65 13.63 13.90
N GLN A 156 3.07 12.43 14.03
CA GLN A 156 1.63 12.13 13.92
C GLN A 156 0.96 12.68 12.66
N ASN A 157 1.74 12.94 11.61
CA ASN A 157 1.31 13.59 10.38
C ASN A 157 1.88 12.87 9.16
N SER A 158 1.21 13.02 8.04
CA SER A 158 1.68 12.49 6.75
C SER A 158 3.02 13.09 6.36
N PRO A 159 3.92 12.33 5.69
CA PRO A 159 5.26 12.81 5.34
C PRO A 159 5.25 14.09 4.50
N SER A 160 4.24 14.29 3.63
CA SER A 160 4.06 15.52 2.86
C SER A 160 3.89 16.78 3.71
N ILE A 161 3.19 16.67 4.84
CA ILE A 161 2.96 17.76 5.79
C ILE A 161 4.21 17.98 6.65
N VAL A 162 4.83 16.89 7.09
CA VAL A 162 6.06 16.91 7.91
C VAL A 162 7.20 17.63 7.18
N PHE A 163 7.48 17.27 5.92
CA PHE A 163 8.52 17.95 5.14
C PHE A 163 8.22 19.42 4.93
N LYS A 164 6.96 19.79 4.70
CA LYS A 164 6.55 21.20 4.56
C LYS A 164 6.82 22.01 5.84
N GLN A 165 6.57 21.42 7.02
CA GLN A 165 6.67 22.12 8.31
C GLN A 165 8.11 22.24 8.81
N TYR A 166 8.95 21.21 8.64
CA TYR A 166 10.31 21.18 9.20
C TYR A 166 11.39 21.56 8.18
N PHE A 167 11.21 21.19 6.91
CA PHE A 167 12.17 21.42 5.84
C PHE A 167 11.47 21.98 4.60
N PRO A 168 11.04 23.25 4.60
CA PRO A 168 10.26 23.82 3.50
C PRO A 168 11.00 23.78 2.15
N ALA A 169 12.33 23.84 2.15
CA ALA A 169 13.14 23.64 0.94
C ALA A 169 13.03 22.22 0.34
N ALA A 170 12.74 21.21 1.17
CA ALA A 170 12.56 19.82 0.79
C ALA A 170 11.08 19.41 0.70
N GLN A 171 10.14 20.36 0.60
CA GLN A 171 8.71 20.06 0.51
C GLN A 171 8.36 19.10 -0.64
N GLY A 172 9.11 19.14 -1.74
CA GLY A 172 8.93 18.23 -2.88
C GLY A 172 9.10 16.74 -2.52
N LEU A 173 9.95 16.43 -1.54
CA LEU A 173 10.25 15.05 -1.15
C LEU A 173 9.00 14.30 -0.67
N GLY A 174 8.16 14.97 0.12
CA GLY A 174 6.93 14.36 0.61
C GLY A 174 5.89 14.08 -0.48
N TRP A 175 5.82 14.93 -1.51
CA TRP A 175 4.98 14.69 -2.69
C TRP A 175 5.53 13.56 -3.56
N THR A 176 6.85 13.50 -3.75
CA THR A 176 7.49 12.39 -4.46
C THR A 176 7.21 11.04 -3.78
N MET A 177 7.28 10.98 -2.44
CA MET A 177 6.93 9.77 -1.70
C MET A 177 5.47 9.35 -1.95
N ALA A 178 4.53 10.30 -1.95
CA ALA A 178 3.13 10.00 -2.27
C ALA A 178 2.94 9.47 -3.70
N THR A 179 3.60 10.09 -4.70
CA THR A 179 3.54 9.63 -6.10
C THR A 179 4.13 8.23 -6.27
N ILE A 180 5.22 7.92 -5.58
CA ILE A 180 5.83 6.58 -5.61
C ILE A 180 4.85 5.55 -5.06
N VAL A 181 4.22 5.81 -3.92
CA VAL A 181 3.25 4.88 -3.31
C VAL A 181 2.05 4.65 -4.24
N ILE A 182 1.53 5.69 -4.89
CA ILE A 182 0.44 5.57 -5.87
C ILE A 182 0.88 4.69 -7.06
N SER A 183 2.08 4.92 -7.58
CA SER A 183 2.63 4.18 -8.73
C SER A 183 2.82 2.69 -8.41
N ILE A 184 3.34 2.40 -7.21
CA ILE A 184 3.48 1.04 -6.68
C ILE A 184 2.10 0.41 -6.53
N GLY A 185 1.12 1.14 -6.00
CA GLY A 185 -0.27 0.68 -5.88
C GLY A 185 -0.83 0.16 -7.21
N PHE A 186 -0.69 0.92 -8.29
CA PHE A 186 -1.18 0.48 -9.61
C PHE A 186 -0.48 -0.80 -10.10
N PHE A 187 0.85 -0.85 -10.02
CA PHE A 187 1.59 -2.01 -10.51
C PHE A 187 1.36 -3.28 -9.67
N TYR A 188 1.20 -3.16 -8.35
CA TYR A 188 1.00 -4.31 -7.48
C TYR A 188 -0.42 -4.87 -7.50
N ASN A 189 -1.43 -4.06 -7.86
CA ASN A 189 -2.80 -4.56 -7.97
C ASN A 189 -2.98 -5.52 -9.17
N VAL A 190 -2.25 -5.33 -10.27
CA VAL A 190 -2.40 -6.18 -11.47
C VAL A 190 -2.05 -7.66 -11.19
N PRO A 191 -0.90 -8.01 -10.58
CA PRO A 191 -0.62 -9.38 -10.15
C PRO A 191 -1.61 -9.93 -9.11
N CYS A 192 -2.18 -9.08 -8.26
CA CYS A 192 -3.23 -9.48 -7.33
C CYS A 192 -4.50 -9.90 -8.09
N CYS A 193 -4.92 -9.15 -9.11
CA CYS A 193 -6.04 -9.54 -9.99
C CYS A 193 -5.77 -10.89 -10.66
N TRP A 194 -4.59 -11.09 -11.25
CA TRP A 194 -4.22 -12.39 -11.84
C TRP A 194 -4.30 -13.52 -10.81
N SER A 195 -3.77 -13.31 -9.61
CA SER A 195 -3.83 -14.30 -8.52
C SER A 195 -5.27 -14.65 -8.11
N LEU A 196 -6.17 -13.66 -8.09
CA LEU A 196 -7.59 -13.87 -7.82
C LEU A 196 -8.28 -14.66 -8.94
N ILE A 197 -7.96 -14.40 -10.21
CA ILE A 197 -8.48 -15.19 -11.34
C ILE A 197 -8.08 -16.66 -11.17
N TYR A 198 -6.80 -16.93 -10.88
CA TYR A 198 -6.34 -18.31 -10.61
C TYR A 198 -7.04 -18.93 -9.41
N LEU A 199 -7.24 -18.18 -8.32
CA LEU A 199 -7.94 -18.64 -7.12
C LEU A 199 -9.39 -19.03 -7.44
N VAL A 200 -10.09 -18.22 -8.22
CA VAL A 200 -11.46 -18.50 -8.65
C VAL A 200 -11.52 -19.78 -9.48
N GLN A 201 -10.60 -19.96 -10.43
CA GLN A 201 -10.53 -21.18 -11.24
C GLN A 201 -10.20 -22.43 -10.42
N LEU A 202 -9.39 -22.28 -9.36
CA LEU A 202 -9.10 -23.34 -8.40
C LEU A 202 -10.35 -23.76 -7.62
N ILE A 203 -11.12 -22.78 -7.12
CA ILE A 203 -12.34 -23.04 -6.33
C ILE A 203 -13.41 -23.73 -7.19
N PHE A 204 -13.56 -23.34 -8.45
CA PHE A 204 -14.52 -23.98 -9.37
C PHE A 204 -14.05 -25.32 -9.95
N GLY A 205 -12.83 -25.76 -9.65
CA GLY A 205 -12.31 -27.06 -10.11
C GLY A 205 -11.92 -27.09 -11.59
N ASN A 206 -11.73 -25.94 -12.24
CA ASN A 206 -11.36 -25.82 -13.66
C ASN A 206 -9.87 -26.05 -13.91
N MET A 207 -9.21 -26.91 -13.13
CA MET A 207 -7.77 -27.16 -13.24
C MET A 207 -7.34 -27.72 -14.59
N LYS A 208 -8.21 -28.54 -15.21
CA LYS A 208 -7.97 -29.07 -16.56
C LYS A 208 -7.94 -27.96 -17.61
N TYR A 209 -8.70 -26.89 -17.43
CA TYR A 209 -8.73 -25.75 -18.37
C TYR A 209 -7.36 -25.09 -18.49
N MET A 210 -6.64 -24.94 -17.38
CA MET A 210 -5.34 -24.27 -17.32
C MET A 210 -4.14 -25.19 -17.64
N THR A 211 -4.35 -26.51 -17.60
CA THR A 211 -3.27 -27.52 -17.75
C THR A 211 -3.38 -28.33 -19.04
N SER A 212 -4.43 -28.12 -19.84
CA SER A 212 -4.65 -28.82 -21.10
C SER A 212 -4.14 -28.03 -22.30
N CYS A 213 -3.57 -28.75 -23.27
CA CYS A 213 -3.17 -28.19 -24.55
C CYS A 213 -4.31 -28.16 -25.59
N THR A 214 -5.54 -28.50 -25.22
CA THR A 214 -6.70 -28.63 -26.14
C THR A 214 -7.54 -27.36 -26.30
N ASN A 215 -7.09 -26.22 -25.75
CA ASN A 215 -7.83 -24.96 -25.79
C ASN A 215 -7.48 -24.09 -27.00
N GLU A 216 -8.34 -23.12 -27.29
CA GLU A 216 -8.22 -22.22 -28.46
C GLU A 216 -6.99 -21.29 -28.42
N TRP A 217 -6.52 -20.90 -27.24
CA TRP A 217 -5.35 -20.02 -27.08
C TRP A 217 -4.00 -20.76 -27.10
N ASN A 218 -4.02 -22.09 -27.20
CA ASN A 218 -2.79 -22.87 -27.21
C ASN A 218 -2.20 -22.94 -28.61
N SER A 219 -0.87 -22.89 -28.67
CA SER A 219 -0.11 -23.09 -29.89
C SER A 219 0.15 -24.57 -30.15
N ILE A 220 0.67 -24.86 -31.34
CA ILE A 220 1.15 -26.20 -31.74
C ILE A 220 2.34 -26.64 -30.85
N TYR A 221 3.02 -25.69 -30.19
CA TYR A 221 4.19 -25.91 -29.34
C TYR A 221 3.87 -26.16 -27.86
N CYS A 222 2.58 -26.21 -27.50
CA CYS A 222 2.13 -26.52 -26.16
C CYS A 222 2.48 -27.97 -25.79
N TYR A 223 3.03 -28.16 -24.59
CA TYR A 223 3.15 -29.48 -23.98
C TYR A 223 2.55 -29.55 -22.57
N SER A 224 2.02 -30.72 -22.21
CA SER A 224 1.47 -31.00 -20.88
C SER A 224 1.87 -32.39 -20.42
N SER A 225 2.38 -32.51 -19.19
CA SER A 225 2.72 -33.80 -18.58
C SER A 225 1.53 -34.47 -17.89
N LEU A 226 0.49 -33.73 -17.51
CA LEU A 226 -0.65 -34.26 -16.76
C LEU A 226 -1.67 -34.99 -17.64
N LEU A 227 -1.81 -34.63 -18.93
CA LEU A 227 -2.82 -35.24 -19.80
C LEU A 227 -2.56 -36.72 -20.12
N CYS A 228 -1.29 -37.14 -20.05
CA CYS A 228 -0.86 -38.50 -20.34
C CYS A 228 -0.48 -39.26 -19.06
N ASP A 229 -0.79 -38.71 -17.88
CA ASP A 229 -0.50 -39.36 -16.60
C ASP A 229 -1.27 -40.69 -16.49
N GLY A 230 -0.55 -41.77 -16.16
CA GLY A 230 -1.09 -43.14 -16.17
C GLY A 230 -1.07 -43.85 -17.52
N LYS A 231 -0.60 -43.22 -18.60
CA LYS A 231 -0.18 -43.92 -19.82
C LYS A 231 1.34 -44.08 -19.76
N SER A 232 1.81 -45.32 -19.87
CA SER A 232 3.22 -45.65 -20.08
C SER A 232 3.37 -46.34 -21.42
N ASP A 233 4.44 -46.05 -22.15
CA ASP A 233 4.80 -46.89 -23.27
C ASP A 233 5.25 -48.26 -22.74
N ASN A 234 4.62 -49.34 -23.22
CA ASN A 234 4.92 -50.71 -22.80
C ASN A 234 6.37 -51.12 -23.14
N ILE A 235 7.05 -50.35 -23.99
CA ILE A 235 8.38 -50.67 -24.54
C ILE A 235 9.52 -50.00 -23.75
N THR A 236 9.32 -48.78 -23.23
CA THR A 236 10.42 -47.97 -22.66
C THR A 236 10.21 -47.54 -21.22
N GLN A 237 9.01 -47.77 -20.63
CA GLN A 237 8.62 -47.25 -19.31
C GLN A 237 8.83 -45.73 -19.14
N GLU A 238 8.99 -44.99 -20.24
CA GLU A 238 9.18 -43.54 -20.20
C GLU A 238 7.85 -42.82 -19.93
N THR A 239 7.95 -41.69 -19.22
CA THR A 239 6.80 -40.80 -19.02
C THR A 239 6.40 -40.15 -20.34
N LEU A 240 5.15 -40.39 -20.74
CA LEU A 240 4.55 -39.80 -21.93
C LEU A 240 4.24 -38.32 -21.69
N ILE A 241 4.50 -37.49 -22.69
CA ILE A 241 4.12 -36.08 -22.71
C ILE A 241 3.05 -35.86 -23.77
N TYR A 242 2.08 -35.01 -23.47
CA TYR A 242 1.10 -34.59 -24.46
C TYR A 242 1.73 -33.53 -25.37
N PHE A 243 1.76 -33.78 -26.67
CA PHE A 243 2.29 -32.87 -27.68
C PHE A 243 1.55 -33.06 -29.00
N ASN A 244 1.14 -31.96 -29.64
CA ASN A 244 0.48 -31.96 -30.95
C ASN A 244 -0.68 -32.97 -31.07
N GLY A 245 -1.61 -32.95 -30.12
CA GLY A 245 -2.82 -33.80 -30.13
C GLY A 245 -2.63 -35.23 -29.64
N SER A 246 -1.39 -35.69 -29.41
CA SER A 246 -1.09 -37.09 -29.07
C SER A 246 -0.14 -37.21 -27.86
N CYS A 247 -0.19 -38.35 -27.16
CA CYS A 247 0.79 -38.69 -26.13
C CYS A 247 2.03 -39.30 -26.81
N VAL A 248 3.18 -38.65 -26.68
CA VAL A 248 4.45 -39.09 -27.29
C VAL A 248 5.55 -39.22 -26.23
N THR A 249 6.53 -40.09 -26.48
CA THR A 249 7.72 -40.21 -25.63
C THR A 249 8.68 -39.05 -25.90
N LYS A 250 9.57 -38.76 -24.93
CA LYS A 250 10.54 -37.66 -25.05
C LYS A 250 11.49 -37.86 -26.23
N SER A 251 11.83 -39.10 -26.54
CA SER A 251 12.70 -39.47 -27.67
C SER A 251 12.03 -39.21 -29.04
N LEU A 252 10.79 -39.69 -29.23
CA LEU A 252 10.02 -39.47 -30.46
C LEU A 252 9.76 -37.97 -30.71
N ARG A 253 9.58 -37.20 -29.63
CA ARG A 253 9.46 -35.74 -29.67
C ARG A 253 10.73 -35.04 -30.12
N ASN A 254 11.89 -35.46 -29.62
CA ASN A 254 13.15 -34.83 -30.04
C ASN A 254 13.40 -35.08 -31.53
N ALA A 255 13.03 -36.25 -32.04
CA ALA A 255 13.06 -36.56 -33.46
C ALA A 255 12.09 -35.70 -34.29
N SER A 256 10.86 -35.46 -33.80
CA SER A 256 9.88 -34.61 -34.50
C SER A 256 10.26 -33.12 -34.49
N LEU A 257 10.90 -32.64 -33.43
CA LEU A 257 11.44 -31.26 -33.36
C LEU A 257 12.68 -31.06 -34.24
N LEU A 258 13.55 -32.07 -34.33
CA LEU A 258 14.68 -32.03 -35.28
C LEU A 258 14.18 -32.01 -36.73
N ALA A 259 13.13 -32.79 -37.01
CA ALA A 259 12.51 -32.87 -38.33
C ALA A 259 11.82 -31.56 -38.77
N SER A 260 11.35 -30.73 -37.82
CA SER A 260 10.68 -29.47 -38.13
C SER A 260 11.62 -28.25 -38.25
N ASN A 261 12.94 -28.43 -38.14
CA ASN A 261 13.95 -27.35 -38.21
C ASN A 261 13.62 -26.16 -37.29
N LEU A 262 12.96 -26.44 -36.16
CA LEU A 262 12.36 -25.41 -35.35
C LEU A 262 13.16 -25.18 -34.07
N SER A 263 13.77 -24.00 -33.98
CA SER A 263 14.54 -23.53 -32.81
C SER A 263 13.65 -22.95 -31.70
N THR A 264 12.33 -22.84 -31.88
CA THR A 264 11.44 -22.24 -30.87
C THR A 264 11.24 -23.19 -29.70
N GLY A 265 11.54 -22.69 -28.49
CA GLY A 265 11.36 -23.45 -27.26
C GLY A 265 9.89 -23.80 -27.04
N MET A 266 9.63 -25.06 -26.68
CA MET A 266 8.31 -25.51 -26.24
C MET A 266 7.87 -24.75 -24.99
N LEU A 267 6.57 -24.43 -24.90
CA LEU A 267 5.98 -23.74 -23.76
C LEU A 267 5.03 -24.69 -23.03
N ALA A 268 5.04 -24.62 -21.70
CA ALA A 268 4.13 -25.41 -20.89
C ALA A 268 2.69 -24.89 -21.05
N ALA A 269 1.69 -25.77 -21.00
CA ALA A 269 0.27 -25.39 -21.10
C ALA A 269 -0.14 -24.27 -20.12
N THR A 270 0.41 -24.30 -18.90
CA THR A 270 0.15 -23.26 -17.88
C THR A 270 0.80 -21.92 -18.21
N GLU A 271 1.94 -21.95 -18.91
CA GLU A 271 2.65 -20.75 -19.35
C GLU A 271 1.93 -20.09 -20.54
N GLU A 272 1.46 -20.89 -21.50
CA GLU A 272 0.62 -20.38 -22.59
C GLU A 272 -0.72 -19.84 -22.09
N TYR A 273 -1.33 -20.50 -21.09
CA TYR A 273 -2.53 -19.98 -20.42
C TYR A 273 -2.28 -18.58 -19.83
N PHE A 274 -1.15 -18.37 -19.17
CA PHE A 274 -0.82 -17.05 -18.63
C PHE A 274 -0.61 -16.01 -19.74
N TYR A 275 0.25 -16.29 -20.73
CA TYR A 275 0.63 -15.27 -21.72
C TYR A 275 -0.46 -14.98 -22.75
N ASN A 276 -1.19 -16.00 -23.22
CA ASN A 276 -2.13 -15.85 -24.33
C ASN A 276 -3.55 -15.55 -23.83
N HIS A 277 -3.96 -16.10 -22.68
CA HIS A 277 -5.33 -15.95 -22.19
C HIS A 277 -5.47 -14.86 -21.11
N ILE A 278 -4.60 -14.84 -20.10
CA ILE A 278 -4.68 -13.86 -18.99
C ILE A 278 -4.00 -12.54 -19.35
N ALA A 279 -2.71 -12.58 -19.69
CA ALA A 279 -1.93 -11.38 -19.94
C ALA A 279 -2.14 -10.81 -21.35
N GLN A 280 -2.65 -11.62 -22.28
CA GLN A 280 -2.86 -11.26 -23.69
C GLN A 280 -1.66 -10.53 -24.29
N LYS A 281 -0.48 -11.12 -24.14
CA LYS A 281 0.80 -10.50 -24.48
C LYS A 281 0.89 -10.23 -25.98
N HIS A 282 1.05 -8.97 -26.35
CA HIS A 282 1.35 -8.56 -27.73
C HIS A 282 2.87 -8.59 -28.01
N SER A 283 3.25 -8.74 -29.28
CA SER A 283 4.66 -8.80 -29.72
C SER A 283 5.38 -7.44 -29.73
N SER A 284 4.61 -6.35 -29.79
CA SER A 284 5.09 -4.97 -29.86
C SER A 284 4.65 -4.16 -28.64
N PHE A 285 5.35 -3.05 -28.35
CA PHE A 285 4.97 -2.06 -27.32
C PHE A 285 3.76 -1.20 -27.74
N GLU A 286 2.85 -1.76 -28.53
CA GLU A 286 1.60 -1.10 -28.86
C GLU A 286 0.60 -1.37 -27.73
N PHE A 287 0.01 -0.30 -27.20
CA PHE A 287 -1.07 -0.44 -26.22
C PHE A 287 -2.27 -1.10 -26.91
N GLY A 288 -2.48 -2.38 -26.63
CA GLY A 288 -3.64 -3.13 -27.08
C GLY A 288 -4.93 -2.68 -26.38
N HIS A 289 -5.96 -3.52 -26.47
CA HIS A 289 -7.20 -3.30 -25.75
C HIS A 289 -7.08 -3.66 -24.26
N ALA A 290 -7.86 -2.99 -23.41
CA ALA A 290 -7.94 -3.34 -22.00
C ALA A 290 -8.56 -4.74 -21.83
N ASN A 291 -7.89 -5.62 -21.10
CA ASN A 291 -8.45 -6.91 -20.75
C ASN A 291 -9.51 -6.71 -19.66
N TRP A 292 -10.79 -6.92 -20.00
CA TRP A 292 -11.91 -6.74 -19.08
C TRP A 292 -11.84 -7.66 -17.85
N MET A 293 -11.08 -8.76 -17.93
CA MET A 293 -10.94 -9.72 -16.84
C MET A 293 -10.00 -9.24 -15.73
N VAL A 294 -9.07 -8.32 -16.01
CA VAL A 294 -7.98 -7.87 -15.13
C VAL A 294 -8.27 -6.48 -14.58
#